data_AF-A0A974NTT0-F1
#
_entry.id   AF-A0A974NTT0-F1
#
_cell.length_a   1.000
_cell.length_b   1.000
_cell.length_c   1.000
_cell.angle_alpha   90.00
_cell.angle_beta   90.00
_cell.angle_gamma   90.00
#
_symmetry.space_group_name_H-M   'P 1'
#
loop_
_entity.id
_entity.type
_entity.pdbx_description
1 polymer ?
#
loop_
_entity_poly.entity_id
_entity_poly.type
_entity_poly.pdbx_seq_one_letter_code
_entity_poly.pdbx_strand_id
1 'polypeptide(L)' 'MRTLLFLLFILPTALVAQPHSGVIHSRSMPELSDIALFGMAVLGVWIVRRAMRARFAGRRED' A
#
# COMPACT_ATOMS: atom_id res chain seq x y z
N MET A 1 18.27 3.93 4.54
CA MET A 1 16.90 4.34 4.11
C MET A 1 16.83 4.73 2.64
N ARG A 2 17.75 5.57 2.13
CA ARG A 2 17.74 6.00 0.71
C ARG A 2 17.85 4.87 -0.31
N THR A 3 18.67 3.86 -0.03
CA THR A 3 18.83 2.66 -0.87
C THR A 3 17.57 1.79 -0.95
N LEU A 4 16.77 1.75 0.12
CA LEU A 4 15.52 1.00 0.18
C LEU A 4 14.44 1.66 -0.69
N LEU A 5 14.43 3.00 -0.75
CA LEU A 5 13.54 3.77 -1.62
C LEU A 5 13.88 3.56 -3.11
N PHE A 6 15.17 3.51 -3.45
CA PHE A 6 15.59 3.17 -4.81
C PHE A 6 15.19 1.75 -5.22
N LEU A 7 15.30 0.78 -4.30
CA LEU A 7 14.84 -0.59 -4.54
C LEU A 7 13.32 -0.66 -4.76
N LEU A 8 12.54 0.07 -3.95
CA LEU A 8 11.08 0.16 -4.11
C LEU A 8 10.68 0.81 -5.45
N PHE A 9 11.49 1.74 -5.96
CA PHE A 9 11.21 2.46 -7.21
C PHE A 9 11.51 1.62 -8.47
N ILE A 10 12.47 0.69 -8.41
CA ILE A 10 12.87 -0.14 -9.55
C ILE A 10 12.03 -1.42 -9.65
N LEU A 11 11.49 -1.92 -8.54
CA LEU A 11 10.70 -3.15 -8.49
C LEU A 11 9.43 -3.19 -9.39
N PRO A 12 8.66 -2.09 -9.58
CA PRO A 12 7.44 -2.14 -10.38
C PRO A 12 7.71 -2.27 -11.89
N THR A 13 8.86 -1.82 -12.39
CA THR A 13 9.14 -1.88 -13.84
C THR A 13 9.32 -3.32 -14.34
N ALA A 14 9.78 -4.22 -13.47
CA ALA A 14 9.90 -5.65 -13.79
C ALA A 14 8.54 -6.37 -13.90
N LEU A 15 7.48 -5.81 -13.32
CA LEU A 15 6.14 -6.41 -13.30
C LEU A 15 5.25 -5.97 -14.47
N VAL A 16 5.67 -4.95 -15.24
CA VAL A 16 4.88 -4.33 -16.33
C VAL A 16 4.84 -5.18 -17.61
N ALA A 17 5.61 -6.26 -17.72
CA ALA A 17 5.62 -7.14 -18.88
C ALA A 17 4.44 -8.16 -18.92
N GLN A 18 3.26 -7.78 -18.43
CA GLN A 18 2.03 -8.56 -18.59
C GLN A 18 1.18 -7.97 -19.73
N PRO A 19 1.08 -8.63 -20.88
CA PRO A 19 0.16 -8.24 -21.94
C PRO A 19 -1.27 -8.25 -21.39
N HIS A 20 -1.98 -7.14 -21.53
CA HIS A 20 -3.37 -7.04 -21.08
C HIS A 20 -4.19 -7.90 -22.05
N SER A 21 -4.95 -8.89 -21.58
CA SER A 21 -5.50 -9.92 -22.47
C SER A 21 -6.52 -9.41 -23.50
N GLY A 22 -7.01 -8.17 -23.36
CA GLY A 22 -8.01 -7.56 -24.25
C GLY A 22 -9.40 -8.21 -24.15
N VAL A 23 -9.56 -9.26 -23.34
CA VAL A 23 -10.83 -9.94 -23.11
C VAL A 23 -11.61 -9.16 -22.05
N ILE A 24 -12.81 -8.71 -22.40
CA ILE A 24 -13.72 -8.05 -21.47
C ILE A 24 -14.17 -9.08 -20.43
N HIS A 25 -13.69 -8.95 -19.19
CA HIS A 25 -14.15 -9.78 -18.08
C HIS A 25 -15.34 -9.11 -17.42
N SER A 26 -16.48 -9.78 -17.34
CA SER A 26 -17.64 -9.30 -16.57
C SER A 26 -17.35 -9.43 -15.08
N ARG A 27 -17.21 -8.30 -14.39
CA ARG A 27 -16.90 -8.25 -12.96
C ARG A 27 -18.15 -8.51 -12.12
N SER A 28 -18.25 -9.69 -11.52
CA SER A 28 -19.39 -10.07 -10.66
C SER A 28 -19.12 -9.84 -9.16
N MET A 29 -17.86 -9.74 -8.76
CA MET A 29 -17.40 -9.61 -7.37
C MET A 29 -16.12 -8.77 -7.31
N PRO A 30 -15.79 -8.17 -6.15
CA PRO A 30 -14.50 -7.54 -5.94
C PRO A 30 -13.38 -8.54 -6.18
N GLU A 31 -12.36 -8.13 -6.93
CA GLU A 31 -11.22 -9.00 -7.18
C GLU A 31 -10.35 -9.11 -5.92
N LEU A 32 -9.56 -10.20 -5.85
CA LEU A 32 -8.59 -10.36 -4.76
C LEU A 32 -7.63 -9.17 -4.67
N SER A 33 -7.32 -8.55 -5.81
CA SER A 33 -6.52 -7.33 -5.95
C SER A 33 -7.15 -6.14 -5.21
N ASP A 34 -8.47 -5.96 -5.30
CA ASP A 34 -9.19 -4.87 -4.63
C ASP A 34 -9.14 -5.04 -3.10
N ILE A 35 -9.30 -6.28 -2.63
CA ILE A 35 -9.23 -6.62 -1.21
C ILE A 35 -7.81 -6.37 -0.68
N ALA A 36 -6.79 -6.78 -1.44
CA ALA A 36 -5.40 -6.53 -1.09
C ALA A 36 -5.09 -5.03 -1.04
N LEU A 37 -5.58 -4.26 -2.01
CA LEU A 37 -5.41 -2.81 -2.05
C LEU A 37 -6.07 -2.12 -0.85
N PHE A 38 -7.29 -2.53 -0.52
CA PHE A 38 -8.01 -2.06 0.66
C PHE A 38 -7.26 -2.38 1.96
N GLY A 39 -6.79 -3.61 2.11
CA GLY A 39 -6.01 -4.03 3.29
C GLY A 39 -4.72 -3.22 3.45
N MET A 40 -3.97 -3.00 2.36
CA MET A 40 -2.76 -2.17 2.37
C MET A 40 -3.05 -0.72 2.76
N ALA A 41 -4.14 -0.14 2.26
CA ALA A 41 -4.54 1.21 2.63
C ALA A 41 -4.88 1.33 4.13
N VAL A 42 -5.68 0.40 4.66
CA VAL A 42 -6.04 0.35 6.08
C VAL A 42 -4.78 0.20 6.95
N LEU A 43 -3.86 -0.69 6.57
CA LEU A 43 -2.62 -0.90 7.29
C LEU A 43 -1.74 0.36 7.31
N GLY A 44 -1.60 1.03 6.17
CA GLY A 44 -0.84 2.28 6.07
C GLY A 44 -1.39 3.37 6.99
N VAL A 45 -2.71 3.59 6.96
CA VAL A 45 -3.38 4.58 7.84
C VAL A 45 -3.21 4.21 9.32
N TRP A 46 -3.34 2.93 9.67
CA TRP A 46 -3.18 2.46 11.04
C TRP A 46 -1.76 2.69 11.57
N ILE A 47 -0.72 2.36 10.79
CA ILE A 47 0.69 2.59 11.15
C ILE A 47 0.95 4.07 11.39
N VAL A 48 0.53 4.95 10.48
CA VAL A 48 0.73 6.41 10.61
C VAL A 48 0.02 6.93 11.85
N ARG A 49 -1.23 6.51 12.09
CA ARG A 49 -1.98 6.89 13.28
C ARG A 49 -1.29 6.41 14.56
N ARG A 50 -0.79 5.17 14.57
CA ARG A 50 -0.06 4.60 15.72
C ARG A 50 1.21 5.40 16.03
N ALA A 51 1.99 5.73 14.99
CA ALA A 51 3.21 6.52 15.11
C ALA A 51 2.91 7.93 15.61
N MET A 52 1.92 8.62 15.04
CA MET A 52 1.50 9.94 15.52
C MET A 52 1.06 9.91 16.98
N ARG A 53 0.20 8.96 17.36
CA ARG A 53 -0.23 8.83 18.77
C ARG A 53 0.94 8.56 19.72
N ALA A 54 1.92 7.76 19.32
CA ALA A 54 3.12 7.53 20.12
C ALA A 54 3.94 8.81 20.33
N ARG A 55 4.03 9.68 19.31
CA ARG A 55 4.74 10.96 19.38
C ARG A 55 4.05 11.98 20.29
N PHE A 56 2.72 11.97 20.36
CA PHE A 56 1.96 12.91 21.19
C PHE A 56 1.65 12.40 22.59
N ALA A 57 1.95 11.13 22.90
CA ALA A 57 1.73 10.56 24.23
C ALA A 57 2.61 11.20 25.32
N GLY A 58 3.81 11.68 24.96
CA GLY A 58 4.74 12.36 25.89
C GLY A 58 4.58 13.87 25.98
N ARG A 59 3.49 14.46 25.45
CA ARG A 59 3.22 15.92 25.49
C ARG A 59 2.04 16.30 26.40
N ARG A 60 1.56 15.37 27.23
CA ARG A 60 0.36 15.57 28.06
C ARG A 60 0.66 15.87 29.53
N GLU A 61 1.94 15.94 29.90
CA GLU A 61 2.41 16.26 31.24
C GLU A 61 3.59 17.23 31.10
N ASP A 62 3.26 18.49 30.80
CA ASP A 62 4.04 19.71 31.05
C ASP A 62 3.06 20.89 31.15
#